data_AF-A0A2T3M3Z3-F1
#
_entry.id   AF-A0A2T3M3Z3-F1
#
_cell.length_a   1.000
_cell.length_b   1.000
_cell.length_c   1.000
_cell.angle_alpha   90.00
_cell.angle_beta   90.00
_cell.angle_gamma   90.00
#
_symmetry.space_group_name_H-M   'P 1'
#
loop_
_entity.id
_entity.type
_entity.pdbx_description
1 polymer ?
#
loop_
_entity_poly.entity_id
_entity_poly.type
_entity_poly.pdbx_seq_one_letter_code
_entity_poly.pdbx_strand_id
1 'polypeptide(L)'
;IAAEAQIEDVAALQALIDSVDASIAAFASVQSAATNSDASTISTETLNAIRGLTSNSGHLSDYQAAIAEETSIADVTALQALIDSVDASLAAFASVQAAATNNNGATISTETLTAIRGLTTNGDNIADYQDAIAAEAEITDVAALQVLIDSVDASINAFSAVQLAATNNDATSVTIDTLNAIR
;
A
#
# COMPACT_ATOMS: atom_id res chain seq x y z
N ILE A 1 10.51 17.22 -18.53
CA ILE A 1 11.81 17.80 -18.93
C ILE A 1 11.59 18.85 -20.03
N ALA A 2 10.96 19.98 -19.69
CA ALA A 2 10.70 21.07 -20.64
C ALA A 2 11.78 22.17 -20.59
N ALA A 3 12.60 22.20 -19.54
CA ALA A 3 13.70 23.16 -19.37
C ALA A 3 14.93 22.86 -20.25
N GLU A 4 14.99 21.73 -20.96
CA GLU A 4 16.15 21.33 -21.76
C GLU A 4 16.03 21.72 -23.25
N ALA A 5 14.91 22.31 -23.68
CA ALA A 5 14.64 22.51 -25.10
C ALA A 5 15.39 23.71 -25.73
N GLN A 6 15.99 24.62 -24.95
CA GLN A 6 16.73 25.77 -25.47
C GLN A 6 17.69 26.31 -24.39
N ILE A 7 18.95 25.84 -24.41
CA ILE A 7 20.04 26.53 -23.70
C ILE A 7 20.47 27.69 -24.60
N GLU A 8 19.90 28.87 -24.34
CA GLU A 8 20.11 30.05 -25.21
C GLU A 8 21.38 30.83 -24.84
N ASP A 9 21.80 30.75 -23.58
CA ASP A 9 22.98 31.43 -23.07
C ASP A 9 23.62 30.69 -21.86
N VAL A 10 24.68 31.29 -21.33
CA VAL A 10 25.41 30.75 -20.17
C VAL A 10 24.55 30.79 -18.89
N ALA A 11 23.61 31.73 -18.76
CA ALA A 11 22.73 31.81 -17.60
C ALA A 11 21.71 30.66 -17.60
N ALA A 12 21.14 30.32 -18.76
CA ALA A 12 20.28 29.16 -18.95
C ALA A 12 21.03 27.85 -18.68
N LEU A 13 22.30 27.75 -19.11
CA LEU A 13 23.14 26.61 -18.77
C LEU A 13 23.40 26.51 -17.26
N GLN A 14 23.71 27.63 -16.60
CA GLN A 14 23.94 27.65 -15.16
C GLN A 14 22.67 27.26 -14.38
N ALA A 15 21.50 27.75 -14.78
CA ALA A 15 20.23 27.37 -14.15
C ALA A 15 19.94 25.87 -14.29
N LEU A 16 20.30 25.26 -15.43
CA LEU A 16 20.18 23.81 -15.61
C LEU A 16 21.12 23.06 -14.66
N ILE A 17 22.37 23.51 -14.54
CA ILE A 17 23.36 22.91 -13.61
C ILE A 17 22.85 23.01 -12.17
N ASP A 18 22.41 24.18 -11.74
CA ASP A 18 21.87 24.39 -10.39
C ASP A 18 20.66 23.49 -10.11
N SER A 19 19.78 23.30 -11.10
CA SER A 19 18.65 22.37 -11.00
C SER A 19 19.07 20.90 -10.91
N VAL A 20 20.11 20.50 -11.64
CA VAL A 20 20.66 19.14 -11.58
C VAL A 20 21.32 18.90 -10.22
N ASP A 21 22.12 19.86 -9.73
CA ASP A 21 22.76 19.77 -8.41
C ASP A 21 21.72 19.68 -7.29
N ALA A 22 20.66 20.49 -7.36
CA ALA A 22 19.53 20.41 -6.42
C ALA A 22 18.82 19.04 -6.46
N SER A 23 18.60 18.49 -7.66
CA SER A 23 18.00 17.16 -7.83
C SER A 23 18.86 16.06 -7.23
N ILE A 24 20.19 16.12 -7.42
CA ILE A 24 21.13 15.14 -6.86
C ILE A 24 21.13 15.23 -5.34
N ALA A 25 21.20 16.43 -4.78
CA ALA A 25 21.16 16.65 -3.34
C ALA A 25 19.84 16.16 -2.71
N ALA A 26 18.72 16.46 -3.35
CA ALA A 26 17.40 16.01 -2.88
C ALA A 26 17.27 14.48 -2.91
N PHE A 27 17.71 13.82 -3.99
CA PHE A 27 17.68 12.37 -4.06
C PHE A 27 18.66 11.72 -3.05
N ALA A 28 19.81 12.33 -2.78
CA ALA A 28 20.71 11.88 -1.72
C ALA A 28 20.06 11.97 -0.33
N SER A 29 19.27 13.02 -0.06
CA SER A 29 18.50 13.13 1.19
C SER A 29 17.48 12.00 1.33
N VAL A 30 16.78 11.63 0.26
CA VAL A 30 15.83 10.50 0.26
C VAL A 30 16.54 9.16 0.50
N GLN A 31 17.68 8.93 -0.15
CA GLN A 31 18.49 7.73 0.12
C GLN A 31 18.93 7.67 1.58
N SER A 32 19.40 8.80 2.13
CA SER A 32 19.78 8.91 3.54
C SER A 32 18.60 8.59 4.46
N ALA A 33 17.42 9.14 4.18
CA ALA A 33 16.20 8.88 4.94
C ALA A 33 15.84 7.39 4.99
N ALA A 34 15.88 6.69 3.85
CA ALA A 34 15.65 5.24 3.79
C ALA A 34 16.69 4.47 4.61
N THR A 35 17.99 4.71 4.37
CA THR A 35 19.05 3.98 5.08
C THR A 35 19.07 4.20 6.60
N ASN A 36 18.56 5.34 7.08
CA ASN A 36 18.46 5.65 8.50
C ASN A 36 17.09 5.30 9.09
N SER A 37 16.16 4.78 8.28
CA SER A 37 14.76 4.55 8.65
C SER A 37 14.09 5.78 9.26
N ASP A 38 14.40 6.96 8.75
CA ASP A 38 13.86 8.24 9.20
C ASP A 38 13.72 9.22 8.04
N ALA A 39 12.49 9.35 7.54
CA ALA A 39 12.13 10.30 6.49
C ALA A 39 11.46 11.57 7.02
N SER A 40 11.49 11.83 8.33
CA SER A 40 10.80 13.00 8.93
C SER A 40 11.26 14.35 8.37
N THR A 41 12.47 14.40 7.81
CA THR A 41 13.05 15.60 7.19
C THR A 41 12.71 15.77 5.70
N ILE A 42 12.13 14.75 5.05
CA ILE A 42 11.74 14.81 3.65
C ILE A 42 10.51 15.70 3.53
N SER A 43 10.60 16.77 2.76
CA SER A 43 9.51 17.70 2.50
C SER A 43 8.98 17.61 1.07
N THR A 44 7.83 18.23 0.80
CA THR A 44 7.32 18.40 -0.58
C THR A 44 8.34 19.12 -1.46
N GLU A 45 9.07 20.10 -0.94
CA GLU A 45 10.14 20.79 -1.68
C GLU A 45 11.30 19.85 -2.02
N THR A 46 11.64 18.92 -1.11
CA THR A 46 12.66 17.90 -1.37
C THR A 46 12.24 17.01 -2.53
N LEU A 47 11.01 16.47 -2.50
CA LEU A 47 10.51 15.61 -3.57
C LEU A 47 10.39 16.36 -4.90
N ASN A 48 9.87 17.60 -4.89
CA ASN A 48 9.72 18.43 -6.09
C ASN A 48 11.06 18.85 -6.73
N ALA A 49 12.15 18.89 -5.96
CA ALA A 49 13.47 19.18 -6.49
C ALA A 49 14.05 18.00 -7.30
N ILE A 50 13.56 16.78 -7.10
CA ILE A 50 14.02 15.59 -7.81
C ILE A 50 13.44 15.60 -9.23
N ARG A 51 14.31 15.79 -10.22
CA ARG A 51 13.92 15.83 -11.63
C ARG A 51 13.32 14.50 -12.07
N GLY A 52 12.17 14.58 -12.73
CA GLY A 52 11.47 13.40 -13.25
C GLY A 52 10.60 12.69 -12.23
N LEU A 53 10.64 13.10 -10.96
CA LEU A 53 9.74 12.60 -9.93
C LEU A 53 8.39 13.33 -10.00
N THR A 54 7.32 12.57 -9.81
CA THR A 54 5.96 13.08 -9.65
C THR A 54 5.44 12.59 -8.30
N SER A 55 4.94 13.53 -7.48
CA SER A 55 4.44 13.24 -6.13
C SER A 55 3.22 14.10 -5.82
N ASN A 56 2.30 13.57 -5.00
CA ASN A 56 1.18 14.34 -4.45
C ASN A 56 1.53 14.89 -3.07
N SER A 57 1.52 16.22 -2.91
CA SER A 57 1.80 16.86 -1.61
C SER A 57 0.83 16.46 -0.50
N GLY A 58 -0.39 16.02 -0.85
CA GLY A 58 -1.39 15.54 0.10
C GLY A 58 -1.03 14.20 0.75
N HIS A 59 -0.08 13.45 0.19
CA HIS A 59 0.34 12.12 0.65
C HIS A 59 1.75 12.13 1.26
N LEU A 60 2.29 13.31 1.60
CA LEU A 60 3.68 13.43 2.08
C LEU A 60 3.97 12.54 3.28
N SER A 61 3.07 12.48 4.27
CA SER A 61 3.23 11.64 5.46
C SER A 61 3.32 10.16 5.11
N ASP A 62 2.54 9.71 4.12
CA ASP A 62 2.52 8.33 3.68
C ASP A 62 3.80 7.98 2.91
N TYR A 63 4.29 8.91 2.08
CA TYR A 63 5.60 8.75 1.44
C TYR A 63 6.74 8.72 2.46
N GLN A 64 6.70 9.56 3.50
CA GLN A 64 7.71 9.54 4.56
C GLN A 64 7.71 8.18 5.28
N ALA A 65 6.55 7.66 5.65
CA ALA A 65 6.44 6.35 6.27
C ALA A 65 7.01 5.26 5.36
N ALA A 66 6.60 5.24 4.09
CA ALA A 66 7.07 4.24 3.13
C ALA A 66 8.58 4.34 2.87
N ILE A 67 9.15 5.54 2.75
CA ILE A 67 10.60 5.74 2.58
C ILE A 67 11.36 5.22 3.81
N ALA A 68 10.86 5.46 5.03
CA ALA A 68 11.50 4.99 6.26
C ALA A 68 11.47 3.46 6.42
N GLU A 69 10.51 2.78 5.80
CA GLU A 69 10.44 1.31 5.73
C GLU A 69 11.44 0.71 4.74
N GLU A 70 11.90 1.48 3.75
CA GLU A 70 12.85 1.00 2.75
C GLU A 70 14.26 0.88 3.33
N THR A 71 14.95 -0.21 2.98
CA THR A 71 16.37 -0.38 3.35
C THR A 71 17.31 0.42 2.45
N SER A 72 16.91 0.66 1.20
CA SER A 72 17.63 1.46 0.22
C SER A 72 16.72 1.84 -0.94
N ILE A 73 17.01 2.97 -1.58
CA ILE A 73 16.31 3.41 -2.80
C ILE A 73 17.38 3.68 -3.86
N ALA A 74 17.51 2.77 -4.83
CA ALA A 74 18.68 2.74 -5.71
C ALA A 74 18.76 3.91 -6.69
N ASP A 75 17.62 4.35 -7.21
CA ASP A 75 17.52 5.42 -8.19
C ASP A 75 16.15 6.12 -8.12
N VAL A 76 15.97 7.16 -8.95
CA VAL A 76 14.73 7.93 -9.02
C VAL A 76 13.57 7.08 -9.55
N THR A 77 13.83 6.05 -10.37
CA THR A 77 12.78 5.14 -10.85
C THR A 77 12.26 4.26 -9.73
N ALA A 78 13.13 3.74 -8.86
CA ALA A 78 12.74 3.02 -7.66
C ALA A 78 11.95 3.91 -6.70
N LEU A 79 12.37 5.17 -6.52
CA LEU A 79 11.60 6.14 -5.73
C LEU A 79 10.22 6.41 -6.32
N GLN A 80 10.13 6.59 -7.65
CA GLN A 80 8.85 6.80 -8.32
C GLN A 80 7.92 5.60 -8.13
N ALA A 81 8.43 4.37 -8.28
CA ALA A 81 7.65 3.16 -8.07
C ALA A 81 7.13 3.03 -6.63
N LEU A 82 7.93 3.45 -5.63
CA LEU A 82 7.49 3.52 -4.24
C LEU A 82 6.34 4.52 -4.05
N ILE A 83 6.48 5.73 -4.59
CA ILE A 83 5.45 6.77 -4.53
C ILE A 83 4.15 6.30 -5.21
N ASP A 84 4.26 5.72 -6.41
CA ASP A 84 3.11 5.19 -7.14
C ASP A 84 2.44 4.05 -6.36
N SER A 85 3.22 3.19 -5.68
CA SER A 85 2.71 2.13 -4.81
C SER A 85 1.96 2.68 -3.59
N VAL A 86 2.45 3.76 -2.98
CA VAL A 86 1.75 4.44 -1.87
C VAL A 86 0.43 5.04 -2.35
N ASP A 87 0.45 5.74 -3.49
CA ASP A 87 -0.76 6.33 -4.07
C ASP A 87 -1.82 5.27 -4.42
N ALA A 88 -1.38 4.15 -5.02
CA ALA A 88 -2.24 3.02 -5.32
C ALA A 88 -2.82 2.40 -4.03
N SER A 89 -2.01 2.25 -2.99
CA SER A 89 -2.43 1.73 -1.68
C SER A 89 -3.50 2.61 -1.03
N LEU A 90 -3.31 3.92 -1.04
CA LEU A 90 -4.27 4.88 -0.48
C LEU A 90 -5.60 4.85 -1.25
N ALA A 91 -5.54 4.84 -2.59
CA ALA A 91 -6.74 4.77 -3.43
C ALA A 91 -7.49 3.43 -3.26
N ALA A 92 -6.75 2.32 -3.16
CA ALA A 92 -7.32 1.01 -2.93
C ALA A 92 -7.98 0.91 -1.55
N PHE A 93 -7.33 1.41 -0.50
CA PHE A 93 -7.91 1.40 0.84
C PHE A 93 -9.15 2.29 0.94
N ALA A 94 -9.14 3.46 0.30
CA ALA A 94 -10.33 4.31 0.18
C ALA A 94 -11.50 3.59 -0.54
N SER A 95 -11.20 2.75 -1.54
CA SER A 95 -12.20 1.94 -2.22
C SER A 95 -12.81 0.89 -1.29
N VAL A 96 -12.00 0.27 -0.42
CA VAL A 96 -12.47 -0.68 0.61
C VAL A 96 -13.36 0.03 1.64
N GLN A 97 -12.96 1.22 2.11
CA GLN A 97 -13.80 2.01 3.02
C GLN A 97 -15.14 2.40 2.40
N ALA A 98 -15.13 2.76 1.11
CA ALA A 98 -16.34 3.05 0.36
C ALA A 98 -17.22 1.79 0.21
N ALA A 99 -16.63 0.62 -0.02
CA ALA A 99 -17.38 -0.63 -0.11
C ALA A 99 -18.11 -0.97 1.21
N ALA A 100 -17.44 -0.83 2.35
CA ALA A 100 -18.04 -1.03 3.67
C ALA A 100 -19.18 -0.03 3.93
N THR A 101 -18.90 1.27 3.83
CA THR A 101 -19.89 2.31 4.13
C THR A 101 -21.11 2.32 3.20
N ASN A 102 -20.99 1.81 1.99
CA ASN A 102 -22.10 1.65 1.04
C ASN A 102 -22.76 0.25 1.09
N ASN A 103 -22.31 -0.63 1.98
CA ASN A 103 -22.73 -2.03 2.06
C ASN A 103 -22.63 -2.76 0.70
N ASN A 104 -21.55 -2.52 -0.05
CA ASN A 104 -21.36 -3.06 -1.38
C ASN A 104 -19.89 -3.40 -1.66
N GLY A 105 -19.53 -4.67 -1.45
CA GLY A 105 -18.20 -5.22 -1.73
C GLY A 105 -17.94 -5.56 -3.19
N ALA A 106 -18.94 -5.53 -4.07
CA ALA A 106 -18.83 -6.09 -5.43
C ALA A 106 -17.79 -5.40 -6.32
N THR A 107 -17.36 -4.19 -5.97
CA THR A 107 -16.31 -3.46 -6.69
C THR A 107 -14.90 -3.80 -6.23
N ILE A 108 -14.75 -4.54 -5.12
CA ILE A 108 -13.44 -4.93 -4.58
C ILE A 108 -12.91 -6.12 -5.37
N SER A 109 -11.75 -5.97 -5.99
CA SER A 109 -11.08 -7.05 -6.70
C SER A 109 -9.85 -7.54 -5.93
N THR A 110 -9.28 -8.67 -6.35
CA THR A 110 -7.96 -9.11 -5.86
C THR A 110 -6.92 -8.02 -6.08
N GLU A 111 -6.93 -7.33 -7.23
CA GLU A 111 -6.03 -6.23 -7.53
C GLU A 111 -6.17 -5.09 -6.51
N THR A 112 -7.41 -4.69 -6.18
CA THR A 112 -7.67 -3.69 -5.12
C THR A 112 -7.00 -4.09 -3.82
N LEU A 113 -7.23 -5.32 -3.33
CA LEU A 113 -6.68 -5.74 -2.05
C LEU A 113 -5.15 -5.87 -2.09
N THR A 114 -4.58 -6.41 -3.16
CA THR A 114 -3.11 -6.57 -3.30
C THR A 114 -2.35 -5.25 -3.48
N ALA A 115 -3.03 -4.18 -3.90
CA ALA A 115 -2.45 -2.84 -3.97
C ALA A 115 -2.26 -2.20 -2.59
N ILE A 116 -2.98 -2.67 -1.56
CA ILE A 116 -2.90 -2.13 -0.20
C ILE A 116 -1.61 -2.65 0.44
N ARG A 117 -0.67 -1.74 0.70
CA ARG A 117 0.60 -2.06 1.36
C ARG A 117 0.34 -2.63 2.76
N GLY A 118 1.08 -3.69 3.09
CA GLY A 118 0.98 -4.36 4.40
C GLY A 118 -0.23 -5.30 4.54
N LEU A 119 -1.13 -5.38 3.55
CA LEU A 119 -2.24 -6.31 3.56
C LEU A 119 -1.83 -7.67 2.98
N THR A 120 -2.17 -8.74 3.68
CA THR A 120 -2.00 -10.13 3.24
C THR A 120 -3.37 -10.74 2.97
N THR A 121 -3.53 -11.34 1.80
CA THR A 121 -4.80 -11.92 1.36
C THR A 121 -4.60 -13.27 0.69
N ASN A 122 -5.64 -14.10 0.68
CA ASN A 122 -5.75 -15.25 -0.19
C ASN A 122 -6.69 -14.93 -1.36
N GLY A 123 -6.14 -14.89 -2.58
CA GLY A 123 -6.91 -14.56 -3.79
C GLY A 123 -8.10 -15.48 -4.05
N ASP A 124 -8.08 -16.72 -3.53
CA ASP A 124 -9.17 -17.69 -3.69
C ASP A 124 -10.42 -17.30 -2.88
N ASN A 125 -10.27 -16.46 -1.84
CA ASN A 125 -11.34 -16.10 -0.89
C ASN A 125 -11.97 -14.73 -1.21
N ILE A 126 -11.76 -14.19 -2.41
CA ILE A 126 -12.19 -12.83 -2.75
C ILE A 126 -13.70 -12.61 -2.57
N ALA A 127 -14.53 -13.59 -2.91
CA ALA A 127 -15.98 -13.47 -2.76
C ALA A 127 -16.38 -13.33 -1.28
N ASP A 128 -15.78 -14.13 -0.40
CA ASP A 128 -16.02 -14.06 1.03
C ASP A 128 -15.52 -12.74 1.63
N TYR A 129 -14.39 -12.21 1.15
CA TYR A 129 -13.92 -10.88 1.55
C TYR A 129 -14.87 -9.77 1.10
N GLN A 130 -15.43 -9.84 -0.11
CA GLN A 130 -16.40 -8.86 -0.60
C GLN A 130 -17.64 -8.81 0.31
N ASP A 131 -18.18 -9.98 0.65
CA ASP A 131 -19.35 -10.09 1.52
C ASP A 131 -19.05 -9.58 2.93
N ALA A 132 -17.89 -9.94 3.48
CA ALA A 132 -17.45 -9.49 4.81
C ALA A 132 -17.24 -7.97 4.85
N ILE A 133 -16.54 -7.39 3.86
CA ILE A 133 -16.35 -5.94 3.77
C ILE A 133 -17.69 -5.22 3.66
N ALA A 134 -18.63 -5.72 2.86
CA ALA A 134 -19.97 -5.14 2.71
C ALA A 134 -20.82 -5.19 3.98
N ALA A 135 -20.50 -6.10 4.91
CA ALA A 135 -21.19 -6.24 6.19
C ALA A 135 -20.65 -5.29 7.27
N GLU A 136 -19.44 -4.74 7.09
CA GLU A 136 -18.84 -3.80 8.03
C GLU A 136 -19.44 -2.39 7.89
N ALA A 137 -19.70 -1.75 9.02
CA ALA A 137 -20.18 -0.35 9.02
C ALA A 137 -19.05 0.63 8.65
N GLU A 138 -17.81 0.32 9.05
CA GLU A 138 -16.62 1.12 8.82
C GLU A 138 -15.36 0.24 8.93
N ILE A 139 -14.32 0.56 8.15
CA ILE A 139 -13.00 -0.04 8.25
C ILE A 139 -11.99 1.09 8.46
N THR A 140 -11.55 1.27 9.71
CA THR A 140 -10.84 2.49 10.14
C THR A 140 -9.42 2.59 9.60
N ASP A 141 -8.74 1.47 9.46
CA ASP A 141 -7.35 1.37 9.00
C ASP A 141 -7.06 0.00 8.38
N VAL A 142 -5.87 -0.15 7.81
CA VAL A 142 -5.43 -1.39 7.16
C VAL A 142 -5.31 -2.55 8.17
N ALA A 143 -5.02 -2.29 9.44
CA ALA A 143 -4.94 -3.35 10.45
C ALA A 143 -6.33 -3.90 10.79
N ALA A 144 -7.35 -3.05 10.87
CA ALA A 144 -8.74 -3.47 10.99
C ALA A 144 -9.18 -4.32 9.78
N LEU A 145 -8.79 -3.91 8.57
CA LEU A 145 -9.03 -4.71 7.36
C LEU A 145 -8.32 -6.07 7.43
N GLN A 146 -7.07 -6.13 7.89
CA GLN A 146 -6.34 -7.39 8.03
C GLN A 146 -7.04 -8.34 9.02
N VAL A 147 -7.50 -7.83 10.17
CA VAL A 147 -8.24 -8.64 11.16
C VAL A 147 -9.52 -9.22 10.54
N LEU A 148 -10.25 -8.45 9.74
CA LEU A 148 -11.43 -8.93 9.04
C LEU A 148 -11.07 -10.08 8.08
N ILE A 149 -10.04 -9.88 7.24
CA ILE A 149 -9.57 -10.88 6.28
C ILE A 149 -9.11 -12.17 6.98
N ASP A 150 -8.31 -12.05 8.04
CA ASP A 150 -7.86 -13.19 8.83
C ASP A 150 -9.04 -13.95 9.44
N SER A 151 -10.09 -13.24 9.87
CA SER A 151 -11.30 -13.86 10.42
C SER A 151 -12.10 -14.63 9.37
N VAL A 152 -12.17 -14.12 8.14
CA VAL A 152 -12.82 -14.81 7.01
C VAL A 152 -12.03 -16.06 6.66
N ASP A 153 -10.71 -15.96 6.54
CA ASP A 153 -9.83 -17.11 6.26
C ASP A 153 -9.95 -18.18 7.34
N ALA A 154 -9.98 -17.78 8.61
CA ALA A 154 -10.18 -18.69 9.73
C ALA A 154 -11.55 -19.42 9.65
N SER A 155 -12.62 -18.69 9.30
CA SER A 155 -13.97 -19.25 9.13
C SER A 155 -14.01 -20.30 8.01
N ILE A 156 -13.44 -19.97 6.84
CA ILE A 156 -13.39 -20.89 5.67
C ILE A 156 -12.59 -22.15 6.00
N ASN A 157 -11.43 -21.99 6.62
CA ASN A 157 -10.57 -23.10 7.02
C ASN A 157 -11.24 -24.00 8.06
N ALA A 158 -11.90 -23.40 9.05
CA ALA A 158 -12.63 -24.13 10.07
C ALA A 158 -13.82 -24.91 9.49
N PHE A 159 -14.58 -24.31 8.58
CA PHE A 159 -15.67 -24.99 7.90
C PHE A 159 -15.17 -26.16 7.04
N SER A 160 -14.04 -25.98 6.35
CA SER A 160 -13.37 -27.05 5.60
C SER A 160 -12.91 -28.20 6.50
N ALA A 161 -12.37 -27.89 7.69
CA ALA A 161 -11.99 -28.91 8.67
C ALA A 161 -13.19 -29.71 9.18
N VAL A 162 -14.33 -29.05 9.43
CA VAL A 162 -15.58 -29.73 9.82
C VAL A 162 -16.09 -30.64 8.71
N GLN A 163 -16.07 -30.19 7.45
CA GLN A 163 -16.49 -31.01 6.31
C GLN A 163 -15.60 -32.25 6.14
N LEU A 164 -14.29 -32.11 6.34
CA LEU A 164 -13.35 -33.22 6.25
C LEU A 164 -13.57 -34.24 7.37
N ALA A 165 -13.77 -33.76 8.60
CA ALA A 165 -14.10 -34.60 9.75
C ALA A 165 -15.40 -35.39 9.52
N ALA A 166 -16.44 -34.73 9.00
CA ALA A 166 -17.70 -35.39 8.64
C ALA A 166 -17.50 -36.45 7.55
N THR A 167 -16.72 -36.14 6.51
CA THR A 167 -16.41 -37.06 5.41
C THR A 167 -15.66 -38.31 5.88
N ASN A 168 -14.72 -38.14 6.81
CA ASN A 168 -13.91 -39.22 7.36
C ASN A 168 -14.59 -39.95 8.53
N ASN A 169 -15.75 -39.46 8.98
CA ASN A 169 -16.41 -39.90 10.20
C ASN A 169 -15.48 -39.87 11.44
N ASP A 170 -14.62 -38.86 11.50
CA ASP A 170 -13.63 -38.65 12.55
C ASP A 170 -13.63 -37.18 12.99
N ALA A 171 -14.23 -36.91 14.15
CA ALA A 171 -14.34 -35.57 14.71
C ALA A 171 -13.19 -35.18 15.63
N THR A 172 -12.13 -35.99 15.73
CA THR A 172 -11.01 -35.72 16.66
C THR A 172 -10.31 -34.39 16.40
N SER A 173 -10.33 -33.88 15.16
CA SER A 173 -9.76 -32.58 14.78
C SER A 173 -10.73 -31.40 14.95
N VAL A 174 -12.02 -31.63 15.23
CA VAL A 174 -13.00 -30.57 15.42
C VAL A 174 -13.03 -30.17 16.89
N THR A 175 -12.49 -28.99 17.18
CA THR A 175 -12.47 -28.43 18.53
C THR A 175 -13.51 -27.33 18.69
N ILE A 176 -13.69 -26.85 19.93
CA ILE A 176 -14.48 -25.64 20.19
C ILE A 176 -13.88 -24.44 19.44
N ASP A 177 -12.56 -24.35 19.33
CA ASP A 177 -11.89 -23.28 18.58
C ASP A 177 -12.21 -23.36 17.09
N THR A 178 -12.24 -24.56 16.51
CA THR A 178 -12.72 -24.75 15.13
C THR A 178 -14.15 -24.22 14.98
N LEU A 179 -15.05 -24.59 15.88
CA LEU A 179 -16.45 -24.16 15.79
C LEU A 179 -16.62 -22.66 16.02
N ASN A 180 -15.85 -22.05 16.92
CA ASN A 180 -15.89 -20.62 17.22
C ASN A 180 -15.31 -19.76 16.10
N ALA A 181 -14.45 -20.33 15.25
CA ALA A 181 -13.88 -19.62 14.10
C ALA A 181 -14.88 -19.49 12.94
N ILE A 182 -15.90 -20.36 12.87
CA ILE A 182 -16.95 -20.29 11.85
C ILE A 182 -17.90 -19.13 12.19
N ARG A 183 -17.98 -18.15 11.30
CA ARG A 183 -18.87 -16.98 11.40
C ARG A 183 -19.96 -17.01 10.34
#